data_AF-A0A8T0Y3D3-F1
#
_entry.id   AF-A0A8T0Y3D3-F1
#
_cell.length_a   1.000
_cell.length_b   1.000
_cell.length_c   1.000
_cell.angle_alpha   90.00
_cell.angle_beta   90.00
_cell.angle_gamma   90.00
#
_symmetry.space_group_name_H-M   'P 1'
#
loop_
_entity.id
_entity.type
_entity.pdbx_description
1 polymer ?
#
loop_
_entity_poly.entity_id
_entity_poly.type
_entity_poly.pdbx_seq_one_letter_code
_entity_poly.pdbx_strand_id
1 'polypeptide(L)'
;MPPSHLSKPMAEKKEVVTWIELHGVTPAKAADLFQNERGWKVSAAQVRYWWKQKESIKNAPVSNLCLRGAGAKPRLAEVEDMIFDQVLFLRSEKKKVSRALITELGKELT
;
A
#
# COMPACT_ATOMS: atom_id res chain seq x y z
N MET A 1 -23.85 -5.17 2.75
CA MET A 1 -22.38 -5.30 2.66
C MET A 1 -21.75 -4.14 3.41
N PRO A 2 -20.74 -4.36 4.27
CA PRO A 2 -19.98 -3.24 4.80
C PRO A 2 -19.25 -2.55 3.64
N PRO A 3 -19.09 -1.21 3.67
CA PRO A 3 -18.33 -0.52 2.65
C PRO A 3 -16.92 -1.12 2.60
N SER A 4 -16.52 -1.64 1.45
CA SER A 4 -15.16 -2.13 1.24
C SER A 4 -14.19 -0.99 1.54
N HIS A 5 -13.45 -1.08 2.64
CA HIS A 5 -12.36 -0.17 2.95
C HIS A 5 -11.23 -0.41 1.94
N LEU A 6 -11.34 0.20 0.75
CA LEU A 6 -10.31 0.09 -0.27
C LEU A 6 -9.08 0.83 0.24
N SER A 7 -7.97 0.10 0.38
CA SER A 7 -6.68 0.70 0.72
C SER A 7 -6.30 1.69 -0.37
N LYS A 8 -6.16 2.96 0.01
CA LYS A 8 -5.76 4.02 -0.90
C LYS A 8 -4.28 3.88 -1.30
N PRO A 9 -3.91 4.18 -2.56
CA PRO A 9 -2.52 4.08 -3.01
C PRO A 9 -1.63 5.09 -2.27
N MET A 10 -0.30 4.86 -2.27
CA MET A 10 0.63 5.75 -1.55
C MET A 10 0.62 7.18 -2.09
N ALA A 11 0.39 7.36 -3.40
CA ALA A 11 0.23 8.68 -4.01
C ALA A 11 -0.85 9.53 -3.31
N GLU A 12 -2.05 8.97 -3.14
CA GLU A 12 -3.18 9.64 -2.49
C GLU A 12 -2.90 9.89 -1.00
N LYS A 13 -2.26 8.94 -0.31
CA LYS A 13 -1.86 9.12 1.10
C LYS A 13 -0.86 10.26 1.26
N LYS A 14 0.13 10.33 0.34
CA LYS A 14 1.14 11.40 0.31
C LYS A 14 0.48 12.75 0.10
N GLU A 15 -0.43 12.84 -0.85
CA GLU A 15 -1.16 14.07 -1.14
C GLU A 15 -1.91 14.61 0.09
N VAL A 16 -2.57 13.73 0.84
CA VAL A 16 -3.25 14.12 2.08
C VAL A 16 -2.26 14.64 3.11
N VAL A 17 -1.13 13.95 3.31
CA VAL A 17 -0.09 14.37 4.26
C VAL A 17 0.52 15.72 3.85
N THR A 18 0.88 15.91 2.58
CA THR A 18 1.46 17.16 2.09
C THR A 18 0.48 18.31 2.17
N TRP A 19 -0.81 18.06 1.90
CA TRP A 19 -1.84 19.08 2.00
C TRP A 19 -2.04 19.54 3.46
N ILE A 20 -2.04 18.59 4.42
CA ILE A 20 -2.10 18.90 5.85
C ILE A 20 -0.88 19.72 6.30
N GLU A 21 0.32 19.34 5.86
CA GLU A 21 1.56 20.08 6.16
C GLU A 21 1.53 21.51 5.61
N LEU A 22 1.11 21.68 4.35
CA LEU A 22 1.10 22.99 3.68
C LEU A 22 0.10 23.97 4.32
N HIS A 23 -1.07 23.47 4.73
CA HIS A 23 -2.15 24.32 5.25
C HIS A 23 -2.18 24.42 6.78
N GLY A 24 -1.36 23.64 7.49
CA GLY A 24 -1.30 23.66 8.96
C GLY A 24 -2.62 23.26 9.64
N VAL A 25 -3.47 22.52 8.95
CA VAL A 25 -4.82 22.17 9.42
C VAL A 25 -4.86 20.84 10.17
N THR A 26 -5.94 20.61 10.92
CA THR A 26 -6.12 19.33 11.61
C THR A 26 -6.49 18.21 10.62
N PRO A 27 -6.09 16.96 10.88
CA PRO A 27 -6.47 15.80 10.07
C PRO A 27 -7.98 15.62 9.90
N ALA A 28 -8.80 16.13 10.83
CA ALA A 28 -10.26 16.10 10.72
C ALA A 28 -10.76 17.03 9.60
N LYS A 29 -10.27 18.29 9.56
CA LYS A 29 -10.62 19.23 8.49
C LYS A 29 -10.15 18.75 7.11
N ALA A 30 -8.99 18.10 7.06
CA ALA A 30 -8.53 17.47 5.83
C ALA A 30 -9.49 16.36 5.38
N ALA A 31 -9.97 15.51 6.30
CA ALA A 31 -10.92 14.47 5.95
C ALA A 31 -12.20 15.04 5.33
N ASP A 32 -12.74 16.13 5.87
CA ASP A 32 -13.94 16.78 5.33
C ASP A 32 -13.71 17.31 3.91
N LEU A 33 -12.54 17.91 3.63
CA LEU A 33 -12.15 18.36 2.30
C LEU A 33 -12.08 17.18 1.30
N PHE A 34 -11.33 16.13 1.64
CA PHE A 34 -11.15 14.98 0.76
C PHE A 34 -12.46 14.19 0.55
N GLN A 35 -13.35 14.17 1.54
CA GLN A 35 -14.68 13.57 1.41
C GLN A 35 -15.61 14.42 0.54
N ASN A 36 -15.77 15.71 0.86
CA ASN A 36 -16.83 16.55 0.29
C ASN A 36 -16.41 17.17 -1.05
N GLU A 37 -15.19 17.68 -1.15
CA GLU A 37 -14.75 18.37 -2.37
C GLU A 37 -14.20 17.39 -3.41
N ARG A 38 -13.52 16.32 -2.97
CA ARG A 38 -12.94 15.32 -3.87
C ARG A 38 -13.74 14.03 -4.01
N GLY A 39 -14.79 13.84 -3.21
CA GLY A 39 -15.65 12.66 -3.27
C GLY A 39 -14.93 11.36 -2.83
N TRP A 40 -13.84 11.44 -2.07
CA TRP A 40 -13.10 10.25 -1.66
C TRP A 40 -13.83 9.50 -0.54
N LYS A 41 -13.93 8.18 -0.68
CA LYS A 41 -14.38 7.28 0.39
C LYS A 41 -13.26 7.07 1.42
N VAL A 42 -12.95 8.09 2.20
CA VAL A 42 -11.95 8.08 3.28
C VAL A 42 -12.60 8.51 4.59
N SER A 43 -12.30 7.90 5.73
CA SER A 43 -12.79 8.36 7.03
C SER A 43 -11.80 9.27 7.74
N ALA A 44 -12.28 10.13 8.64
CA ALA A 44 -11.40 10.94 9.49
C ALA A 44 -10.42 10.09 10.33
N ALA A 45 -10.81 8.87 10.71
CA ALA A 45 -9.91 7.93 11.40
C ALA A 45 -8.75 7.48 10.51
N GLN A 46 -9.00 7.21 9.23
CA GLN A 46 -7.95 6.86 8.27
C GLN A 46 -6.98 8.01 8.03
N VAL A 47 -7.50 9.24 7.88
CA VAL A 47 -6.65 10.43 7.70
C VAL A 47 -5.79 10.69 8.95
N ARG A 48 -6.36 10.55 10.16
CA ARG A 48 -5.58 10.61 11.42
C ARG A 48 -4.50 9.54 11.47
N TYR A 49 -4.80 8.32 11.05
CA TYR A 49 -3.83 7.24 11.02
C TYR A 49 -2.68 7.53 10.05
N TRP A 50 -2.97 8.03 8.85
CA TRP A 50 -1.93 8.45 7.90
C TRP A 50 -1.09 9.60 8.46
N TRP A 51 -1.72 10.59 9.10
CA TRP A 51 -1.00 11.68 9.75
C TRP A 51 -0.04 11.19 10.84
N LYS A 52 -0.46 10.22 11.67
CA LYS A 52 0.42 9.60 12.67
C LYS A 52 1.64 8.92 12.04
N GLN A 53 1.51 8.43 10.80
CA GLN A 53 2.58 7.76 10.04
C GLN A 53 3.19 8.64 8.94
N LYS A 54 3.04 9.97 9.04
CA LYS A 54 3.40 10.92 7.97
C LYS A 54 4.83 10.75 7.45
N GLU A 55 5.80 10.53 8.34
CA GLU A 55 7.20 10.37 7.94
C GLU A 55 7.42 9.10 7.11
N SER A 56 6.82 7.99 7.52
CA SER A 56 6.87 6.73 6.77
C SER A 56 6.18 6.85 5.41
N ILE A 57 5.07 7.59 5.34
CA ILE A 57 4.33 7.83 4.09
C ILE A 57 5.14 8.71 3.15
N LYS A 58 5.80 9.77 3.64
CA LYS A 58 6.66 10.65 2.83
C LYS A 58 7.84 9.90 2.21
N ASN A 59 8.47 9.03 3.00
CA ASN A 59 9.64 8.26 2.57
C ASN A 59 9.31 7.05 1.68
N ALA A 60 8.05 6.61 1.63
CA ALA A 60 7.66 5.46 0.82
C ALA A 60 7.64 5.78 -0.70
N PRO A 61 8.06 4.86 -1.57
CA PRO A 61 7.84 4.98 -3.02
C PRO A 61 6.35 5.18 -3.37
N VAL A 62 6.07 6.03 -4.36
CA VAL A 62 4.70 6.36 -4.79
C VAL A 62 3.99 5.14 -5.41
N SER A 63 4.76 4.24 -6.02
CA SER A 63 4.29 2.98 -6.61
C SER A 63 3.82 1.95 -5.57
N ASN A 64 4.12 2.15 -4.28
CA ASN A 64 3.71 1.21 -3.25
C ASN A 64 2.20 1.29 -2.97
N LEU A 65 1.56 0.14 -2.78
CA LEU A 65 0.17 0.10 -2.31
C LEU A 65 0.10 0.33 -0.78
N CYS A 66 1.10 -0.20 -0.06
CA CYS A 66 1.18 -0.21 1.40
C CYS A 66 2.53 0.31 1.90
N LEU A 67 2.59 0.70 3.18
CA LEU A 67 3.86 0.98 3.85
C LEU A 67 4.69 -0.31 3.96
N ARG A 68 6.02 -0.17 3.94
CA ARG A 68 6.92 -1.32 4.15
C ARG A 68 6.62 -1.96 5.51
N GLY A 69 6.42 -3.28 5.53
CA GLY A 69 6.08 -4.03 6.75
C GLY A 69 4.61 -3.98 7.17
N ALA A 70 3.75 -3.22 6.47
CA ALA A 70 2.29 -3.22 6.72
C ALA A 70 1.53 -4.33 5.96
N GLY A 71 2.25 -5.14 5.18
CA GLY A 71 1.71 -6.34 4.52
C GLY A 71 1.61 -7.53 5.48
N ALA A 72 1.08 -8.64 4.99
CA ALA A 72 1.16 -9.90 5.71
C ALA A 72 2.64 -10.24 5.97
N LYS A 73 2.97 -10.60 7.21
CA LYS A 73 4.32 -11.08 7.54
C LYS A 73 4.58 -12.38 6.78
N PRO A 74 5.75 -12.53 6.13
CA PRO A 74 6.12 -13.78 5.48
C PRO A 74 6.07 -14.93 6.47
N ARG A 75 5.57 -16.08 6.03
CA ARG A 75 5.64 -17.33 6.80
C ARG A 75 7.01 -17.97 6.64
N LEU A 76 7.59 -17.86 5.45
CA LEU A 76 8.91 -18.37 5.10
C LEU A 76 9.67 -17.28 4.34
N ALA A 77 10.26 -16.32 5.06
CA ALA A 77 10.80 -15.09 4.48
C ALA A 77 11.79 -15.34 3.33
N GLU A 78 12.76 -16.23 3.53
CA GLU A 78 13.78 -16.54 2.52
C GLU A 78 13.17 -17.17 1.26
N VAL A 79 12.27 -18.15 1.42
CA VAL A 79 11.60 -18.83 0.31
C VAL A 79 10.68 -17.86 -0.43
N GLU A 80 9.92 -17.03 0.29
CA GLU A 80 9.05 -16.02 -0.31
C GLU A 80 9.83 -14.96 -1.10
N ASP A 81 11.01 -14.54 -0.61
CA ASP A 81 11.90 -13.61 -1.33
C ASP A 81 12.48 -14.24 -2.60
N MET A 82 12.93 -15.50 -2.54
CA MET A 82 13.42 -16.22 -3.73
C MET A 82 12.32 -16.41 -4.79
N ILE A 83 11.12 -16.78 -4.37
CA ILE A 83 9.95 -16.88 -5.27
C ILE A 83 9.64 -15.51 -5.87
N PHE A 84 9.71 -14.44 -5.09
CA PHE A 84 9.46 -13.08 -5.56
C PHE A 84 10.42 -12.69 -6.68
N ASP A 85 11.72 -12.92 -6.51
CA ASP A 85 12.72 -12.62 -7.54
C ASP A 85 12.50 -13.43 -8.82
N GLN A 86 12.20 -14.72 -8.70
CA GLN A 86 11.89 -15.57 -9.85
C GLN A 86 10.64 -15.09 -10.60
N VAL A 87 9.59 -14.70 -9.87
CA VAL A 87 8.36 -14.14 -10.45
C VAL A 87 8.64 -12.79 -11.13
N LEU A 88 9.49 -11.96 -10.54
CA LEU A 88 9.90 -10.68 -11.10
C LEU A 88 10.64 -10.87 -12.42
N PHE A 89 11.56 -11.84 -12.48
CA PHE A 89 12.28 -12.22 -13.69
C PHE A 89 11.33 -12.72 -14.78
N LEU A 90 10.43 -13.67 -14.47
CA LEU A 90 9.46 -14.17 -15.45
C LEU A 90 8.55 -13.06 -16.00
N ARG A 91 8.15 -12.10 -15.15
CA ARG A 91 7.33 -10.97 -15.58
C ARG A 91 8.09 -9.95 -16.41
N SER A 92 9.38 -9.74 -16.16
CA SER A 92 10.19 -8.85 -17.00
C SER A 92 10.31 -9.40 -18.43
N GLU A 93 10.32 -10.73 -18.58
CA GLU A 93 10.23 -11.44 -19.85
C GLU A 93 8.81 -11.51 -20.43
N LYS A 94 7.83 -10.85 -19.80
CA LYS A 94 6.40 -10.88 -20.15
C LYS A 94 5.79 -12.30 -20.14
N LYS A 95 6.39 -13.25 -19.42
CA LYS A 95 5.85 -14.61 -19.23
C LYS A 95 4.71 -14.58 -18.22
N LYS A 96 3.68 -15.39 -18.48
CA LYS A 96 2.52 -15.51 -17.58
C LYS A 96 2.91 -16.32 -16.35
N VAL A 97 2.83 -15.68 -15.18
CA VAL A 97 3.02 -16.34 -13.89
C VAL A 97 1.65 -16.82 -13.38
N SER A 98 1.47 -18.13 -13.24
CA SER A 98 0.26 -18.76 -12.69
C SER A 98 0.44 -19.11 -11.21
N ARG A 99 -0.68 -19.32 -10.50
CA ARG A 99 -0.63 -19.78 -9.10
C ARG A 99 -0.04 -21.19 -8.98
N ALA A 100 -0.27 -22.05 -9.98
CA ALA A 100 0.31 -23.39 -10.04
C ALA A 100 1.83 -23.34 -10.11
N LEU A 101 2.37 -22.46 -10.97
CA LEU A 101 3.81 -22.25 -11.10
C LEU A 101 4.44 -21.75 -9.78
N ILE A 102 3.81 -20.79 -9.10
CA ILE A 102 4.28 -20.32 -7.78
C ILE A 102 4.30 -21.47 -6.76
N THR A 103 3.31 -22.36 -6.81
CA THR A 103 3.23 -23.51 -5.91
C THR A 103 4.34 -24.52 -6.19
N GLU A 104 4.66 -24.75 -7.46
CA GLU A 104 5.76 -25.61 -7.90
C GLU A 104 7.12 -25.07 -7.46
N LEU A 105 7.38 -23.78 -7.73
CA LEU A 105 8.60 -23.09 -7.24
C LEU A 105 8.74 -23.19 -5.72
N GLY A 106 7.64 -23.04 -4.99
CA GLY A 106 7.66 -23.17 -3.54
C GLY A 106 8.03 -24.57 -3.05
N LYS A 107 7.63 -25.63 -3.77
CA LYS A 107 8.00 -27.01 -3.43
C LYS A 107 9.46 -27.34 -3.73
N GLU A 108 10.05 -26.71 -4.74
CA GLU A 108 11.47 -26.91 -5.09
C GLU A 108 12.42 -26.23 -4.09
N LEU A 109 11.93 -25.23 -3.36
CA LEU A 109 12.69 -24.40 -2.42
C LEU A 109 12.52 -24.78 -0.94
N THR A 110 11.68 -25.77 -0.63
CA THR A 110 11.42 -26.29 0.73
C THR A 110 11.72 -27.77 0.83
#